data_AF-A0A1G0XUM3-F1
#
_entry.id   AF-A0A1G0XUM3-F1
#
_cell.length_a   1.000
_cell.length_b   1.000
_cell.length_c   1.000
_cell.angle_alpha   90.00
_cell.angle_beta   90.00
_cell.angle_gamma   90.00
#
_symmetry.space_group_name_H-M   'P 1'
#
loop_
_entity.id
_entity.type
_entity.pdbx_description
1 polymer ?
#
loop_
_entity_poly.entity_id
_entity_poly.type
_entity_poly.pdbx_seq_one_letter_code
_entity_poly.pdbx_strand_id
1 'polypeptide(L)' 'MGQKEDNLKKLAKTGILANFVKRSKGQWDHEGWLGLLGSIKEKGYYPIDEDQIGLLLEQKKNEYWAKKA' A
#
# COMPACT_ATOMS: atom_id res chain seq x y z
N MET A 1 15.55 5.67 -13.90
CA MET A 1 14.33 5.32 -13.16
C MET A 1 13.83 6.58 -12.50
N GLY A 2 12.52 6.81 -12.48
CA GLY A 2 11.95 8.01 -11.85
C GLY A 2 11.92 7.85 -10.33
N GLN A 3 12.08 8.94 -9.57
CA GLN A 3 12.06 8.94 -8.10
C GLN A 3 10.82 8.22 -7.52
N LYS A 4 9.66 8.35 -8.18
CA LYS A 4 8.41 7.66 -7.84
C LYS A 4 8.53 6.14 -7.90
N GLU A 5 9.18 5.63 -8.94
CA GLU A 5 9.35 4.19 -9.18
C GLU A 5 10.31 3.59 -8.12
N ASP A 6 11.38 4.30 -7.80
CA ASP A 6 12.34 3.85 -6.78
C ASP A 6 11.70 3.82 -5.38
N ASN A 7 10.90 4.83 -5.06
CA ASN A 7 10.14 4.88 -3.81
C ASN A 7 9.12 3.74 -3.72
N LEU A 8 8.40 3.45 -4.81
CA LEU A 8 7.45 2.34 -4.89
C LEU A 8 8.16 0.99 -4.67
N LYS A 9 9.31 0.76 -5.32
CA LYS A 9 10.12 -0.46 -5.15
C LYS A 9 10.59 -0.63 -3.70
N LYS A 10 11.00 0.45 -3.04
CA LYS A 10 11.38 0.42 -1.62
C LYS A 10 10.17 0.13 -0.73
N LEU A 11 9.05 0.82 -0.96
CA LEU A 11 7.79 0.64 -0.21
C LEU A 11 7.30 -0.81 -0.30
N ALA A 12 7.28 -1.41 -1.48
CA ALA A 12 6.82 -2.77 -1.70
C ALA A 12 7.55 -3.83 -0.85
N LYS A 13 8.81 -3.56 -0.46
CA LYS A 13 9.64 -4.45 0.38
C LYS A 13 9.39 -4.30 1.89
N THR A 14 8.70 -3.25 2.34
CA THR A 14 8.61 -2.87 3.77
C THR A 14 7.45 -3.51 4.52
N GLY A 15 6.54 -4.18 3.82
CA GLY A 15 5.35 -4.80 4.40
C GLY A 15 4.26 -3.79 4.82
N ILE A 16 4.45 -2.48 4.64
CA ILE A 16 3.48 -1.44 5.00
C ILE A 16 2.11 -1.72 4.38
N LEU A 17 2.06 -2.02 3.09
CA LEU A 17 0.83 -2.32 2.35
C LEU A 17 0.16 -3.61 2.85
N ALA A 18 0.93 -4.68 3.06
CA ALA A 18 0.40 -5.94 3.58
C ALA A 18 -0.15 -5.79 5.01
N ASN A 19 0.51 -4.99 5.85
CA ASN A 19 0.05 -4.71 7.21
C ASN A 19 -1.20 -3.83 7.22
N PHE A 20 -1.32 -2.87 6.31
CA PHE A 20 -2.55 -2.09 6.12
C PHE A 20 -3.72 -3.00 5.76
N VAL A 21 -3.59 -3.83 4.71
CA VAL A 21 -4.63 -4.79 4.30
C VAL A 21 -5.05 -5.69 5.47
N LYS A 22 -4.09 -6.21 6.24
CA LYS A 22 -4.38 -7.04 7.43
C LYS A 22 -5.19 -6.30 8.49
N ARG A 23 -4.78 -5.07 8.85
CA ARG A 23 -5.46 -4.25 9.86
C ARG A 23 -6.88 -3.88 9.42
N SER A 24 -7.03 -3.55 8.14
CA SER A 24 -8.31 -3.22 7.53
C SER A 24 -9.12 -4.47 7.14
N LYS A 25 -8.64 -5.68 7.44
CA LYS A 25 -9.29 -6.97 7.09
C LYS A 25 -9.64 -7.10 5.60
N GLY A 26 -8.85 -6.49 4.73
CA GLY A 26 -9.06 -6.46 3.29
C GLY A 26 -10.13 -5.48 2.80
N GLN A 27 -10.61 -4.58 3.67
CA GLN A 27 -11.62 -3.57 3.35
C GLN A 27 -11.20 -2.21 3.88
N TRP A 28 -11.20 -1.18 3.04
CA TRP A 28 -10.94 0.19 3.46
C TRP A 28 -11.82 1.13 2.64
N ASP A 29 -12.14 2.27 3.24
CA ASP A 29 -12.86 3.36 2.60
C ASP A 29 -11.88 4.45 2.13
N HIS A 30 -12.44 5.58 1.70
CA HIS A 30 -11.65 6.72 1.24
C HIS A 30 -10.77 7.33 2.35
N GLU A 31 -11.26 7.39 3.59
CA GLU A 31 -10.49 7.93 4.71
C GLU A 31 -9.30 7.04 5.06
N GLY A 32 -9.51 5.72 5.07
CA GLY A 32 -8.44 4.73 5.24
C GLY A 32 -7.39 4.82 4.14
N TRP A 33 -7.82 5.08 2.90
CA TRP A 33 -6.92 5.32 1.78
C TRP A 33 -6.05 6.57 1.98
N LEU A 34 -6.66 7.71 2.32
CA LEU A 34 -5.93 8.96 2.57
C LEU A 34 -4.97 8.83 3.76
N GLY A 35 -5.39 8.14 4.83
CA GLY A 35 -4.55 7.87 5.98
C GLY A 35 -3.32 7.02 5.63
N LEU A 36 -3.47 6.03 4.75
CA LEU A 36 -2.34 5.26 4.23
C LEU A 36 -1.36 6.13 3.45
N LEU A 37 -1.87 6.94 2.51
CA LEU A 37 -1.03 7.85 1.71
C LEU A 37 -0.25 8.84 2.59
N GLY A 38 -0.91 9.40 3.61
CA GLY A 38 -0.27 10.24 4.62
C GLY A 38 0.88 9.51 5.31
N SER A 39 0.65 8.29 5.80
CA SER A 39 1.69 7.49 6.47
C SER A 39 2.86 7.14 5.54
N ILE A 40 2.60 6.82 4.27
CA ILE A 40 3.63 6.55 3.26
C ILE A 40 4.51 7.79 3.04
N LYS A 41 3.89 8.97 2.97
CA LYS A 41 4.59 10.25 2.84
C LYS A 41 5.45 10.56 4.07
N GLU A 42 4.90 10.42 5.28
CA GLU A 42 5.64 10.63 6.53
C GLU A 42 6.84 9.68 6.68
N LYS A 43 6.73 8.46 6.14
CA LYS A 43 7.82 7.48 6.13
C LYS A 43 8.87 7.71 5.03
N GLY A 44 8.75 8.79 4.26
CA GLY A 44 9.77 9.21 3.30
C GLY A 44 9.69 8.54 1.92
N TYR A 45 8.55 7.93 1.57
CA TYR A 45 8.35 7.32 0.25
C TYR A 45 7.73 8.28 -0.77
N TYR A 46 7.74 9.60 -0.52
CA TYR A 46 7.21 10.61 -1.44
C TYR A 46 8.34 11.22 -2.29
N PRO A 47 8.12 11.55 -3.58
CA PRO A 47 6.90 11.34 -4.36
C PRO A 47 6.65 9.87 -4.69
N ILE A 48 5.39 9.47 -4.83
CA ILE A 48 4.98 8.11 -5.21
C ILE A 48 3.83 8.15 -6.21
N ASP A 49 3.64 7.04 -6.91
CA ASP A 49 2.50 6.83 -7.80
C ASP A 49 1.37 6.17 -7.00
N GLU A 50 0.29 6.92 -6.81
CA GLU A 50 -0.87 6.50 -6.02
C GLU A 50 -1.67 5.39 -6.71
N ASP A 51 -1.77 5.41 -8.04
CA ASP A 51 -2.45 4.36 -8.81
C ASP A 51 -1.73 3.02 -8.63
N GLN A 52 -0.39 3.04 -8.66
CA GLN A 52 0.42 1.85 -8.41
C GLN A 52 0.28 1.31 -6.97
N ILE A 53 0.12 2.19 -5.97
CA ILE A 53 -0.19 1.73 -4.60
C ILE A 53 -1.54 1.03 -4.58
N GLY A 54 -2.56 1.57 -5.25
CA GLY A 54 -3.89 0.96 -5.36
C GLY A 54 -3.82 -0.46 -5.93
N LEU A 55 -3.09 -0.64 -7.04
CA LEU A 55 -2.89 -1.95 -7.66
C LEU A 55 -2.20 -2.95 -6.71
N LEU A 56 -1.16 -2.50 -6.00
CA LEU A 56 -0.47 -3.35 -5.02
C LEU A 56 -1.38 -3.73 -3.83
N LEU A 57 -2.25 -2.82 -3.38
CA LEU A 57 -3.20 -3.11 -2.31
C LEU A 57 -4.21 -4.19 -2.72
N GLU A 58 -4.77 -4.12 -3.93
CA GLU A 58 -5.69 -5.15 -4.43
C GLU A 58 -5.00 -6.51 -4.55
N GLN A 59 -3.73 -6.55 -5.02
CA GLN A 59 -2.93 -7.78 -5.01
C GLN A 59 -2.78 -8.35 -3.59
N LYS A 60 -2.42 -7.50 -2.61
CA LYS A 60 -2.25 -7.92 -1.22
C LYS A 60 -3.55 -8.32 -0.54
N LYS A 61 -4.68 -7.72 -0.93
CA LYS A 61 -6.02 -8.12 -0.50
C LYS A 61 -6.40 -9.50 -1.01
N ASN A 62 -6.12 -9.80 -2.28
CA ASN A 62 -6.30 -11.14 -2.84
C ASN A 62 -5.43 -12.17 -2.09
N GLU A 63 -4.15 -11.86 -1.84
CA GLU A 63 -3.28 -12.73 -1.02
C GLU A 63 -3.80 -12.94 0.40
N TYR A 64 -4.37 -11.89 1.02
CA TYR A 64 -4.95 -11.96 2.36
C TYR A 64 -6.18 -12.88 2.43
N TRP A 65 -7.09 -12.78 1.46
CA TRP A 65 -8.27 -13.63 1.39
C TRP A 65 -7.96 -15.06 0.98
N ALA A 66 -7.01 -15.27 0.06
CA ALA A 66 -6.57 -16.62 -0.32
C ALA A 66 -5.97 -17.41 0.85
N LYS A 67 -5.33 -16.74 1.81
CA LYS A 67 -4.82 -17.37 3.05
C LYS A 67 -5.90 -17.64 4.10
N LYS A 68 -7.10 -17.10 3.92
CA LYS A 68 -8.25 -17.27 4.82
C LYS A 68 -9.31 -18.23 4.28
N ALA A 69 -9.25 -18.57 3.00
CA ALA A 69 -10.01 -19.65 2.38
C ALA A 69 -9.44 -21.00 2.82
#